data_AF-A0A267G8Y1-F1
#
_entry.id   AF-A0A267G8Y1-F1
#
_cell.length_a   1.000
_cell.length_b   1.000
_cell.length_c   1.000
_cell.angle_alpha   90.00
_cell.angle_beta   90.00
_cell.angle_gamma   90.00
#
_symmetry.space_group_name_H-M   'P 1'
#
loop_
_entity.id
_entity.type
_entity.pdbx_description
1 polymer ?
#
loop_
_entity_poly.entity_id
_entity_poly.type
_entity_poly.pdbx_seq_one_letter_code
_entity_poly.pdbx_strand_id
1 'polypeptide(L)'
;SVTSMEIVNALEEKRLTAILSRLVPTLASDDTVDAVFSDDEAEKLISVLGITRADLNSLLSYLADVLKSAAYSITKPNQLAQQLAQSGLAETHCRAIAEVWSKSAKDIVEAFKTRSFAPKELSDINWKLGITLAQSSKANTRTPIATLDFVLRDNETLGGPNAEHVVVEFNHDELYQFYLKLEDIQAKLDELTG
;
A
#
# COMPACT_ATOMS: atom_id res chain seq x y z
N SER A 1 -6.59 -28.15 -2.27
CA SER A 1 -6.13 -27.34 -1.13
C SER A 1 -7.25 -26.42 -0.73
N VAL A 2 -7.47 -26.26 0.57
CA VAL A 2 -8.41 -25.26 1.10
C VAL A 2 -7.83 -23.89 0.76
N THR A 3 -8.64 -22.98 0.22
CA THR A 3 -8.20 -21.63 -0.08
C THR A 3 -8.08 -20.81 1.21
N SER A 4 -7.13 -19.88 1.30
CA SER A 4 -6.98 -19.02 2.49
C SER A 4 -8.30 -18.32 2.87
N MET A 5 -9.13 -17.98 1.90
CA MET A 5 -10.45 -17.39 2.11
C MET A 5 -11.44 -18.35 2.79
N GLU A 6 -11.46 -19.63 2.41
CA GLU A 6 -12.27 -20.66 3.08
C GLU A 6 -11.82 -20.85 4.53
N ILE A 7 -10.51 -20.79 4.79
CA ILE A 7 -9.96 -20.82 6.15
C ILE A 7 -10.43 -19.60 6.94
N VAL A 8 -10.36 -18.39 6.37
CA VAL A 8 -10.85 -17.17 7.05
C VAL A 8 -12.33 -17.29 7.40
N ASN A 9 -13.16 -17.73 6.45
CA ASN A 9 -14.60 -17.89 6.68
C ASN A 9 -14.93 -18.95 7.74
N ALA A 10 -14.07 -19.97 7.92
CA ALA A 10 -14.22 -20.98 8.96
C ALA A 10 -13.73 -20.51 10.36
N LEU A 11 -13.00 -19.40 10.44
CA LEU A 11 -12.53 -18.85 11.72
C LEU A 11 -13.69 -18.22 12.51
N GLU A 12 -13.63 -18.35 13.83
CA GLU A 12 -14.41 -17.49 14.71
C GLU A 12 -13.94 -16.04 14.58
N GLU A 13 -14.89 -15.10 14.58
CA GLU A 13 -14.61 -13.66 14.46
C GLU A 13 -13.56 -13.18 15.48
N LYS A 14 -13.68 -13.58 16.75
CA LYS A 14 -12.72 -13.22 17.81
C LYS A 14 -11.30 -13.68 17.50
N ARG A 15 -11.16 -14.83 16.85
CA ARG A 15 -9.87 -15.40 16.50
C ARG A 15 -9.26 -14.68 15.30
N LEU A 16 -10.07 -14.35 14.29
CA LEU A 16 -9.65 -13.51 13.18
C LEU A 16 -9.11 -12.17 13.69
N THR A 17 -9.85 -11.49 14.56
CA THR A 17 -9.41 -10.21 15.15
C THR A 17 -8.10 -10.37 15.93
N ALA A 18 -7.96 -11.44 16.72
CA ALA A 18 -6.73 -11.71 17.47
C ALA A 18 -5.52 -11.97 16.56
N ILE A 19 -5.70 -12.70 15.45
CA ILE A 19 -4.66 -12.93 14.45
C ILE A 19 -4.26 -11.61 13.79
N LEU A 20 -5.24 -10.80 13.37
CA LEU A 20 -4.99 -9.50 12.75
C LEU A 20 -4.25 -8.55 13.70
N SER A 21 -4.63 -8.49 14.98
CA SER A 21 -3.92 -7.66 15.98
C SER A 21 -2.47 -8.06 16.20
N ARG A 22 -2.10 -9.32 15.95
CA ARG A 22 -0.70 -9.78 15.97
C ARG A 22 0.03 -9.53 14.67
N LEU A 23 -0.68 -9.64 13.54
CA LEU A 23 -0.13 -9.42 12.21
C LEU A 23 0.22 -7.94 11.96
N VAL A 24 -0.60 -7.01 12.46
CA VAL A 24 -0.41 -5.56 12.25
C VAL A 24 0.99 -5.07 12.69
N PRO A 25 1.48 -5.35 13.92
CA PRO A 25 2.83 -4.98 14.33
C PRO A 25 3.94 -5.60 13.48
N THR A 26 3.80 -6.86 13.08
CA THR A 26 4.76 -7.56 12.21
C THR A 26 4.84 -6.90 10.84
N LEU A 27 3.69 -6.52 10.26
CA LEU A 27 3.65 -5.80 8.99
C LEU A 27 4.41 -4.46 9.05
N ALA A 28 4.32 -3.77 10.19
CA ALA A 28 5.04 -2.52 10.41
C ALA A 28 6.57 -2.72 10.56
N SER A 29 7.04 -3.90 10.99
CA SER A 29 8.42 -4.09 11.51
C SER A 29 9.42 -4.79 10.58
N ASP A 30 9.09 -5.06 9.31
CA ASP A 30 9.95 -5.83 8.36
C ASP A 30 10.10 -7.32 8.68
N ASP A 31 9.27 -7.81 9.58
CA ASP A 31 9.26 -9.22 9.89
C ASP A 31 8.46 -10.00 8.83
N THR A 32 8.92 -11.20 8.52
CA THR A 32 8.15 -12.12 7.66
C THR A 32 6.86 -12.51 8.37
N VAL A 33 5.82 -12.84 7.59
CA VAL A 33 4.55 -13.34 8.16
C VAL A 33 4.74 -14.61 8.99
N ASP A 34 5.84 -15.34 8.77
CA ASP A 34 6.23 -16.51 9.55
C ASP A 34 6.69 -16.17 10.97
N ALA A 35 7.09 -14.92 11.24
CA ALA A 35 7.51 -14.44 12.56
C ALA A 35 6.36 -13.87 13.41
N VAL A 36 5.11 -13.84 12.88
CA VAL A 36 3.93 -13.33 13.59
C VAL A 36 3.64 -14.12 14.87
N PHE A 37 3.93 -15.42 14.85
CA PHE A 37 3.73 -16.33 15.96
C PHE A 37 5.02 -17.09 16.25
N SER A 38 5.30 -17.33 17.54
CA SER A 38 6.31 -18.31 17.92
C SER A 38 5.95 -19.71 17.44
N ASP A 39 6.93 -20.61 17.30
CA ASP A 39 6.70 -21.99 16.85
C ASP A 39 5.63 -22.69 17.70
N ASP A 40 5.69 -22.55 19.02
CA ASP A 40 4.73 -23.12 19.97
C ASP A 40 3.30 -22.56 19.79
N GLU A 41 3.16 -21.26 19.53
CA GLU A 41 1.86 -20.62 19.31
C GLU A 41 1.27 -21.04 17.97
N ALA A 42 2.11 -21.09 16.93
CA ALA A 42 1.71 -21.53 15.61
C ALA A 42 1.31 -23.01 15.63
N GLU A 43 2.02 -23.88 16.35
CA GLU A 43 1.59 -25.28 16.54
C GLU A 43 0.23 -25.40 17.26
N LYS A 44 0.00 -24.60 18.30
CA LYS A 44 -1.31 -24.55 18.98
C LYS A 44 -2.42 -24.08 18.03
N LEU A 45 -2.16 -23.05 17.22
CA LEU A 45 -3.12 -22.55 16.24
C LEU A 45 -3.43 -23.60 15.17
N ILE A 46 -2.40 -24.26 14.62
CA ILE A 46 -2.52 -25.37 13.67
C ILE A 46 -3.39 -26.49 14.27
N SER A 47 -3.10 -26.89 15.51
CA SER A 47 -3.84 -27.94 16.21
C SER A 47 -5.32 -27.57 16.43
N VAL A 48 -5.59 -26.34 16.87
CA VAL A 48 -6.97 -25.89 17.13
C VAL A 48 -7.77 -25.70 15.84
N LEU A 49 -7.12 -25.27 14.76
CA LEU A 49 -7.77 -25.04 13.47
C LEU A 49 -7.85 -26.30 12.61
N GLY A 50 -7.08 -27.35 12.94
CA GLY A 50 -7.02 -28.58 12.16
C GLY A 50 -6.42 -28.37 10.77
N ILE A 51 -5.54 -27.38 10.60
CA ILE A 51 -4.90 -27.02 9.33
C ILE A 51 -3.43 -27.41 9.32
N THR A 52 -2.75 -27.31 8.18
CA THR A 52 -1.29 -27.50 8.11
C THR A 52 -0.53 -26.19 8.37
N ARG A 53 0.79 -26.28 8.62
CA ARG A 53 1.63 -25.06 8.71
C ARG A 53 1.64 -24.26 7.40
N ALA A 54 1.62 -24.94 6.26
CA ALA A 54 1.53 -24.27 4.96
C ALA A 54 0.22 -23.49 4.81
N ASP A 55 -0.89 -24.04 5.29
CA ASP A 55 -2.20 -23.38 5.28
C ASP A 55 -2.22 -22.15 6.22
N LEU A 56 -1.60 -22.26 7.41
CA LEU A 56 -1.44 -21.13 8.33
C LEU A 56 -0.63 -19.99 7.68
N ASN A 57 0.51 -20.30 7.07
CA ASN A 57 1.34 -19.27 6.41
C ASN A 57 0.62 -18.66 5.21
N SER A 58 -0.16 -19.46 4.46
CA SER A 58 -0.99 -18.98 3.35
C SER A 58 -2.13 -18.07 3.82
N LEU A 59 -2.70 -18.36 5.00
CA LEU A 59 -3.69 -17.50 5.66
C LEU A 59 -3.07 -16.16 6.08
N LEU A 60 -1.92 -16.19 6.75
CA LEU A 60 -1.23 -14.98 7.21
C LEU A 60 -0.78 -14.11 6.03
N SER A 61 -0.25 -14.74 4.97
CA SER A 61 0.10 -14.06 3.72
C SER A 61 -1.11 -13.40 3.09
N TYR A 62 -2.24 -14.11 2.98
CA TYR A 62 -3.48 -13.55 2.44
C TYR A 62 -3.96 -12.32 3.23
N LEU A 63 -4.02 -12.41 4.58
CA LEU A 63 -4.42 -11.27 5.41
C LEU A 63 -3.43 -10.10 5.32
N ALA A 64 -2.13 -10.41 5.23
CA ALA A 64 -1.09 -9.41 5.03
C ALA A 64 -1.27 -8.67 3.70
N ASP A 65 -1.53 -9.41 2.62
CA ASP A 65 -1.71 -8.85 1.28
C ASP A 65 -2.97 -7.99 1.19
N VAL A 66 -4.05 -8.39 1.88
CA VAL A 66 -5.27 -7.55 2.01
C VAL A 66 -4.94 -6.22 2.68
N LEU A 67 -4.24 -6.23 3.81
CA LEU A 67 -3.87 -5.00 4.52
C LEU A 67 -2.86 -4.15 3.72
N LYS A 68 -1.91 -4.79 3.04
CA LYS A 68 -0.95 -4.12 2.15
C LYS A 68 -1.63 -3.45 0.98
N SER A 69 -2.56 -4.15 0.33
CA SER A 69 -3.34 -3.61 -0.77
C SER A 69 -4.18 -2.42 -0.31
N ALA A 70 -4.82 -2.53 0.86
CA ALA A 70 -5.59 -1.44 1.46
C ALA A 70 -4.71 -0.21 1.77
N ALA A 71 -3.51 -0.43 2.31
CA ALA A 71 -2.55 0.63 2.59
C ALA A 71 -2.05 1.32 1.32
N TYR A 72 -1.66 0.54 0.30
CA TYR A 72 -1.18 1.06 -0.99
C TYR A 72 -2.24 1.90 -1.71
N SER A 73 -3.48 1.44 -1.67
CA SER A 73 -4.61 2.12 -2.32
C SER A 73 -5.26 3.20 -1.45
N ILE A 74 -4.78 3.40 -0.21
CA ILE A 74 -5.33 4.37 0.74
C ILE A 74 -6.84 4.13 0.91
N THR A 75 -7.23 2.85 1.00
CA THR A 75 -8.63 2.43 0.97
C THR A 75 -9.30 2.69 2.32
N LYS A 76 -10.50 3.27 2.31
CA LYS A 76 -11.30 3.49 3.53
C LYS A 76 -11.84 2.18 4.10
N PRO A 77 -12.00 2.03 5.43
CA PRO A 77 -12.51 0.80 6.05
C PRO A 77 -13.81 0.24 5.45
N ASN A 78 -14.79 1.10 5.18
CA ASN A 78 -16.06 0.67 4.58
C ASN A 78 -15.89 0.15 3.16
N GLN A 79 -14.98 0.75 2.38
CA GLN A 79 -14.67 0.32 1.03
C GLN A 79 -13.91 -1.02 1.03
N LEU A 80 -12.99 -1.21 1.97
CA LEU A 80 -12.30 -2.48 2.18
C LEU A 80 -13.30 -3.60 2.50
N ALA A 81 -14.24 -3.37 3.42
CA ALA A 81 -15.28 -4.35 3.74
C ALA A 81 -16.13 -4.73 2.52
N GLN A 82 -16.50 -3.75 1.68
CA GLN A 82 -17.26 -4.01 0.45
C GLN A 82 -16.47 -4.84 -0.57
N GLN A 83 -15.18 -4.54 -0.76
CA GLN A 83 -14.32 -5.31 -1.66
C GLN A 83 -14.16 -6.77 -1.19
N LEU A 84 -13.99 -6.98 0.11
CA LEU A 84 -13.89 -8.32 0.70
C LEU A 84 -15.22 -9.09 0.59
N ALA A 85 -16.36 -8.42 0.81
CA ALA A 85 -17.66 -9.04 0.65
C ALA A 85 -17.92 -9.49 -0.80
N GLN A 86 -17.52 -8.68 -1.79
CA GLN A 86 -17.60 -9.03 -3.21
C GLN A 86 -16.72 -10.24 -3.58
N SER A 87 -15.63 -10.47 -2.84
CA SER A 87 -14.76 -11.63 -3.03
C SER A 87 -15.34 -12.93 -2.47
N GLY A 88 -16.44 -12.86 -1.69
CA GLY A 88 -17.09 -14.03 -1.07
C GLY A 88 -16.76 -14.23 0.41
N LEU A 89 -16.12 -13.25 1.05
CA LEU A 89 -15.85 -13.29 2.49
C LEU A 89 -17.12 -12.96 3.28
N ALA A 90 -17.34 -13.67 4.40
CA ALA A 90 -18.51 -13.45 5.25
C ALA A 90 -18.55 -12.01 5.80
N GLU A 91 -19.75 -11.43 5.87
CA GLU A 91 -19.94 -10.01 6.21
C GLU A 91 -19.40 -9.68 7.61
N THR A 92 -19.51 -10.60 8.56
CA THR A 92 -18.94 -10.51 9.91
C THR A 92 -17.43 -10.37 9.89
N HIS A 93 -16.74 -11.18 9.06
CA HIS A 93 -15.29 -11.16 8.92
C HIS A 93 -14.81 -9.91 8.16
N CYS A 94 -15.57 -9.47 7.14
CA CYS A 94 -15.31 -8.21 6.44
C CYS A 94 -15.34 -7.03 7.42
N ARG A 95 -16.32 -7.01 8.33
CA ARG A 95 -16.46 -5.97 9.35
C ARG A 95 -15.32 -6.01 10.36
N ALA A 96 -14.93 -7.19 10.83
CA ALA A 96 -13.80 -7.36 11.73
C ALA A 96 -12.48 -6.85 11.10
N ILE A 97 -12.22 -7.18 9.82
CA ILE A 97 -11.04 -6.70 9.10
C ILE A 97 -11.08 -5.18 8.94
N ALA A 98 -12.23 -4.61 8.56
CA ALA A 98 -12.39 -3.17 8.43
C ALA A 98 -12.24 -2.44 9.77
N GLU A 99 -12.71 -3.02 10.87
CA GLU A 99 -12.54 -2.46 12.21
C GLU A 99 -11.06 -2.44 12.62
N VAL A 100 -10.33 -3.55 12.40
CA VAL A 100 -8.87 -3.56 12.66
C VAL A 100 -8.18 -2.51 11.79
N TRP A 101 -8.48 -2.48 10.48
CA TRP A 101 -7.93 -1.50 9.57
C TRP A 101 -8.21 -0.06 10.01
N SER A 102 -9.43 0.25 10.48
CA SER A 102 -9.75 1.60 10.98
C SER A 102 -8.88 2.05 12.15
N LYS A 103 -8.37 1.11 12.95
CA LYS A 103 -7.54 1.39 14.13
C LYS A 103 -6.05 1.40 13.81
N SER A 104 -5.61 0.62 12.81
CA SER A 104 -4.20 0.43 12.49
C SER A 104 -3.76 1.05 11.15
N ALA A 105 -4.68 1.58 10.35
CA ALA A 105 -4.37 2.14 9.03
C ALA A 105 -3.26 3.18 9.10
N LYS A 106 -3.32 4.08 10.08
CA LYS A 106 -2.30 5.10 10.29
C LYS A 106 -0.91 4.50 10.47
N ASP A 107 -0.75 3.61 11.45
CA ASP A 107 0.54 3.01 11.78
C ASP A 107 1.11 2.21 10.60
N ILE A 108 0.26 1.45 9.90
CA ILE A 108 0.66 0.65 8.73
C ILE A 108 1.06 1.55 7.56
N VAL A 109 0.26 2.58 7.26
CA VAL A 109 0.54 3.51 6.17
C VAL A 109 1.79 4.33 6.48
N GLU A 110 1.99 4.79 7.71
CA GLU A 110 3.22 5.49 8.12
C GLU A 110 4.45 4.59 8.05
N ALA A 111 4.35 3.35 8.54
CA ALA A 111 5.43 2.37 8.39
C ALA A 111 5.78 2.15 6.91
N PHE A 112 4.78 2.06 6.03
CA PHE A 112 4.99 1.91 4.58
C PHE A 112 5.45 3.19 3.87
N LYS A 113 5.14 4.38 4.40
CA LYS A 113 5.72 5.64 3.91
C LYS A 113 7.22 5.69 4.18
N THR A 114 7.65 5.19 5.33
CA THR A 114 9.08 5.12 5.69
C THR A 114 9.81 3.93 5.05
N ARG A 115 9.06 2.98 4.49
CA ARG A 115 9.56 1.73 3.94
C ARG A 115 8.88 1.45 2.61
N SER A 116 9.49 1.92 1.51
CA SER A 116 8.95 1.69 0.17
C SER A 116 8.95 0.20 -0.17
N PHE A 117 7.82 -0.48 -0.05
CA PHE A 117 7.64 -1.82 -0.63
C PHE A 117 7.44 -1.80 -2.15
N ALA A 118 7.31 -0.61 -2.73
CA ALA A 118 7.29 -0.50 -4.18
C ALA A 118 8.68 -0.93 -4.70
N PRO A 119 8.74 -1.73 -5.79
CA PRO A 119 10.00 -2.10 -6.41
C PRO A 119 10.88 -0.89 -6.74
N LYS A 120 10.27 0.29 -6.91
CA LYS A 120 10.95 1.55 -7.20
C LYS A 120 10.49 2.64 -6.24
N GLU A 121 11.45 3.29 -5.59
CA GLU A 121 11.26 4.41 -4.67
C GLU A 121 11.73 5.72 -5.31
N LEU A 122 10.96 6.80 -5.16
CA LEU A 122 11.37 8.13 -5.60
C LEU A 122 12.38 8.73 -4.63
N SER A 123 13.63 8.82 -5.07
CA SER A 123 14.77 9.26 -4.24
C SER A 123 15.09 10.75 -4.40
N ASP A 124 14.84 11.33 -5.57
CA ASP A 124 15.11 12.74 -5.85
C ASP A 124 14.19 13.26 -6.97
N ILE A 125 14.01 14.59 -7.02
CA ILE A 125 13.27 15.28 -8.08
C ILE A 125 14.09 16.49 -8.53
N ASN A 126 14.63 16.41 -9.74
CA ASN A 126 15.24 17.56 -10.39
C ASN A 126 14.18 18.30 -11.20
N TRP A 127 14.25 19.63 -11.28
CA TRP A 127 13.31 20.42 -12.06
C TRP A 127 14.00 21.53 -12.84
N LYS A 128 13.40 21.87 -13.99
CA LYS A 128 13.80 23.02 -14.81
C LYS A 128 12.56 23.66 -15.43
N LEU A 129 12.52 24.99 -15.44
CA LEU A 129 11.50 25.74 -16.17
C LEU A 129 12.12 26.34 -17.43
N GLY A 130 11.70 25.85 -18.59
CA GLY A 130 12.03 26.41 -19.90
C GLY A 130 10.96 27.40 -20.36
N ILE A 131 11.36 28.43 -21.10
CA ILE A 131 10.43 29.33 -21.80
C ILE A 131 10.79 29.25 -23.28
N THR A 132 9.90 28.67 -24.09
CA THR A 132 10.09 28.62 -25.54
C THR A 132 9.50 29.87 -26.18
N LEU A 133 10.33 30.63 -26.89
CA LEU A 133 9.91 31.79 -27.68
C LEU A 133 9.68 31.36 -29.12
N ALA A 134 8.42 31.24 -29.54
CA ALA A 134 8.10 31.08 -30.95
C ALA A 134 7.94 32.47 -31.61
N GLN A 135 8.87 32.86 -32.48
CA GLN A 135 8.70 34.04 -33.32
C GLN A 135 7.88 33.67 -34.57
N SER A 136 6.56 33.86 -34.50
CA SER A 136 5.73 33.99 -35.69
C SER A 136 5.41 35.47 -35.89
N SER A 137 5.45 35.96 -37.13
CA SER A 137 5.45 37.39 -37.49
C SER A 137 4.20 38.20 -37.05
N LYS A 138 3.24 37.60 -36.33
CA LYS A 138 2.04 38.29 -35.80
C LYS A 138 1.59 37.86 -34.39
N ALA A 139 2.25 36.95 -33.70
CA ALA A 139 1.89 36.58 -32.32
C ALA A 139 3.13 36.20 -31.50
N ASN A 140 3.35 36.92 -30.40
CA ASN A 140 4.43 36.67 -29.45
C ASN A 140 3.94 35.70 -28.36
N THR A 141 3.84 34.41 -28.70
CA THR A 141 3.41 33.39 -27.74
C THR A 141 4.63 32.86 -26.97
N ARG A 142 4.69 33.19 -25.68
CA ARG A 142 5.63 32.61 -24.71
C ARG A 142 4.96 31.41 -24.07
N THR A 143 5.46 30.21 -24.30
CA THR A 143 4.91 29.01 -23.65
C THR A 143 5.94 28.49 -22.63
N PRO A 144 5.66 28.62 -21.32
CA PRO A 144 6.48 27.99 -20.30
C PRO A 144 6.29 26.47 -20.33
N ILE A 145 7.38 25.73 -20.20
CA ILE A 145 7.41 24.26 -20.11
C ILE A 145 8.25 23.90 -18.89
N ALA A 146 7.68 23.14 -17.96
CA ALA A 146 8.39 22.60 -16.82
C ALA A 146 8.86 21.18 -17.15
N THR A 147 10.15 20.92 -17.00
CA THR A 147 10.73 19.57 -17.09
C THR A 147 10.99 19.09 -15.67
N LEU A 148 10.39 17.95 -15.29
CA LEU A 148 10.65 17.24 -14.04
C LEU A 148 11.40 15.96 -14.36
N ASP A 149 12.46 15.67 -13.61
CA ASP A 149 13.25 14.44 -13.67
C ASP A 149 13.12 13.73 -12.33
N PHE A 150 12.34 12.66 -12.32
CA PHE A 150 12.08 11.82 -11.16
C PHE A 150 13.15 10.72 -11.10
N VAL A 151 13.93 10.70 -10.01
CA VAL A 151 15.02 9.75 -9.82
C VAL A 151 14.53 8.58 -8.97
N LEU A 152 14.32 7.43 -9.60
CA LEU A 152 13.81 6.22 -8.97
C LEU A 152 14.97 5.26 -8.61
N ARG A 153 14.91 4.65 -7.42
CA ARG A 153 15.84 3.61 -6.98
C ARG A 153 15.11 2.30 -6.72
N ASP A 154 15.75 1.20 -7.06
CA ASP A 154 15.20 -0.12 -6.78
C ASP A 154 15.45 -0.50 -5.31
N ASN A 155 14.42 -0.94 -4.60
CA ASN A 155 14.54 -1.34 -3.20
C ASN A 155 15.17 -2.73 -3.03
N GLU A 156 15.15 -3.60 -4.06
CA GLU A 156 15.74 -4.94 -3.98
C GLU A 156 17.27 -4.92 -4.13
N THR A 157 17.83 -3.86 -4.74
CA THR A 157 19.28 -3.69 -4.85
C THR A 157 19.77 -2.65 -3.87
N LEU A 158 19.89 -3.06 -2.60
CA LEU A 158 20.69 -2.36 -1.59
C LEU A 158 22.10 -2.07 -2.17
N GLY A 159 22.28 -0.88 -2.75
CA GLY A 159 23.56 -0.40 -3.31
C GLY A 159 23.77 -0.55 -4.82
N GLY A 160 22.74 -0.81 -5.64
CA GLY A 160 22.90 -0.82 -7.11
C GLY A 160 23.07 0.58 -7.71
N PRO A 161 24.02 0.83 -8.64
CA PRO A 161 24.29 2.17 -9.21
C PRO A 161 23.24 2.67 -10.22
N ASN A 162 22.18 1.91 -10.49
CA ASN A 162 21.22 2.23 -11.54
C ASN A 162 20.01 2.95 -10.97
N ALA A 163 20.17 4.25 -10.71
CA ALA A 163 19.03 5.13 -10.57
C ALA A 163 18.34 5.28 -11.94
N GLU A 164 17.04 5.00 -12.00
CA GLU A 164 16.24 5.23 -13.20
C GLU A 164 15.74 6.68 -13.19
N HIS A 165 15.96 7.37 -14.30
CA HIS A 165 15.49 8.75 -14.49
C HIS A 165 14.24 8.75 -15.36
N VAL A 166 13.12 9.17 -14.78
CA VAL A 166 11.87 9.37 -15.50
C VAL A 166 11.68 10.86 -15.72
N VAL A 167 11.96 11.32 -16.94
CA VAL A 167 11.85 12.73 -17.31
C VAL A 167 10.50 13.00 -17.97
N VAL A 168 9.77 13.98 -17.46
CA VAL A 168 8.45 14.38 -17.94
C VAL A 168 8.42 15.90 -18.16
N GLU A 169 7.86 16.31 -19.29
CA GLU A 169 7.61 17.72 -19.58
C GLU A 169 6.13 18.04 -19.40
N PHE A 170 5.86 19.16 -18.75
CA PHE A 170 4.52 19.66 -18.48
C PHE A 170 4.38 21.07 -19.03
N ASN A 171 3.28 21.34 -19.73
CA ASN A 171 2.79 22.71 -19.86
C ASN A 171 2.15 23.18 -18.54
N HIS A 172 1.72 24.45 -18.47
CA HIS A 172 1.11 24.99 -17.26
C HIS A 172 -0.09 24.19 -16.75
N ASP A 173 -1.04 23.88 -17.65
CA ASP A 173 -2.27 23.19 -17.29
C ASP A 173 -1.97 21.78 -16.80
N GLU A 174 -1.08 21.05 -17.48
CA GLU A 174 -0.70 19.69 -17.09
C GLU A 174 0.04 19.66 -15.75
N LEU A 175 0.95 20.61 -15.50
CA LEU A 175 1.66 20.72 -14.22
C LEU A 175 0.69 21.03 -13.08
N TYR A 176 -0.27 21.92 -13.33
CA TYR A 176 -1.31 22.26 -12.35
C TYR A 176 -2.22 21.06 -12.06
N GLN A 177 -2.64 20.32 -13.08
CA GLN A 177 -3.41 19.08 -12.88
C GLN A 177 -2.61 18.00 -12.15
N PHE A 178 -1.31 17.90 -12.42
CA PHE A 178 -0.43 17.01 -11.67
C PHE A 178 -0.35 17.40 -10.19
N TYR A 179 -0.19 18.69 -9.89
CA TYR A 179 -0.23 19.21 -8.53
C TYR A 179 -1.56 18.88 -7.81
N LEU A 180 -2.70 19.11 -8.45
CA LEU A 180 -4.01 18.79 -7.87
C LEU A 180 -4.15 17.30 -7.53
N LYS A 181 -3.61 16.40 -8.35
CA LYS A 181 -3.59 14.96 -8.04
C LYS A 181 -2.74 14.63 -6.81
N LEU A 182 -1.62 15.33 -6.60
CA LEU A 182 -0.80 15.15 -5.41
C LEU A 182 -1.51 15.66 -4.16
N GLU A 183 -2.21 16.78 -4.24
CA GLU A 183 -3.06 17.30 -3.16
C GLU A 183 -4.19 16.32 -2.80
N ASP A 184 -4.85 15.73 -3.80
CA ASP A 184 -5.88 14.71 -3.57
C ASP A 184 -5.30 13.47 -2.86
N ILE A 185 -4.09 13.05 -3.22
CA ILE A 185 -3.39 11.95 -2.55
C ILE A 185 -3.07 12.35 -1.10
N GLN A 186 -2.55 13.55 -0.87
CA GLN A 186 -2.24 14.06 0.46
C GLN A 186 -3.48 14.14 1.34
N ALA A 187 -4.59 14.67 0.82
CA ALA A 187 -5.86 14.74 1.54
C ALA A 187 -6.37 13.35 1.94
N LYS A 188 -6.27 12.35 1.05
CA LYS A 188 -6.65 10.96 1.38
C LYS A 188 -5.74 10.34 2.43
N LEU A 189 -4.44 10.65 2.40
CA LEU A 189 -3.51 10.22 3.45
C LEU A 189 -3.87 10.86 4.79
N ASP A 190 -4.20 12.14 4.80
CA ASP A 190 -4.61 12.85 6.01
C ASP A 190 -5.93 12.29 6.58
N GLU A 191 -6.91 11.98 5.72
CA GLU A 191 -8.16 11.32 6.12
C GLU A 191 -7.96 9.94 6.77
N LEU A 192 -6.87 9.23 6.47
CA LEU A 192 -6.54 7.96 7.13
C LEU A 192 -5.74 8.13 8.43
N THR A 193 -5.11 9.29 8.64
CA THR A 193 -4.19 9.53 9.75
C THR A 193 -4.70 10.54 10.79
N GLY A 194 -5.80 11.25 10.50
CA GLY A 194 -6.50 12.18 11.37
C GLY A 194 -7.67 11.54 12.10
#